data_AF-A0A1C4NMJ0-F1
#
_entry.id   AF-A0A1C4NMJ0-F1
#
_cell.length_a   1.000
_cell.length_b   1.000
_cell.length_c   1.000
_cell.angle_alpha   90.00
_cell.angle_beta   90.00
_cell.angle_gamma   90.00
#
_symmetry.space_group_name_H-M   'P 1'
#
loop_
_entity.id
_entity.type
_entity.pdbx_description
1 polymer ?
#
loop_
_entity_poly.entity_id
_entity_poly.type
_entity_poly.pdbx_seq_one_letter_code
_entity_poly.pdbx_strand_id
1 'polypeptide(L)'
;MTSQGWTAHQRPVAAVPAIAAFAAERYGDRVLPPLPADLTRWELGSLGGRRAPERLAAILAAKRAVRRLFGDLEPRDIEILRRENSAPLLRIRGSASGLSLSLSHGGGLAVAAVLAHGEAPCAR
;
A
#
# COMPACT_ATOMS: atom_id res chain seq x y z
N MET A 1 -29.53 14.18 -9.89
CA MET A 1 -29.17 13.09 -8.95
C MET A 1 -29.19 11.78 -9.71
N THR A 2 -28.04 11.27 -10.11
CA THR A 2 -27.92 9.99 -10.80
C THR A 2 -26.81 9.18 -10.15
N SER A 3 -27.23 8.17 -9.41
CA SER A 3 -26.45 7.08 -8.85
C SER A 3 -25.88 6.23 -9.99
N GLN A 4 -24.61 6.43 -10.33
CA GLN A 4 -23.94 5.58 -11.32
C GLN A 4 -23.15 4.46 -10.62
N GLY A 5 -23.78 3.28 -10.68
CA GLY A 5 -23.21 1.95 -10.88
C GLY A 5 -21.75 1.73 -10.50
N TRP A 6 -21.55 1.05 -9.38
CA TRP A 6 -20.31 0.34 -9.07
C TRP A 6 -20.23 -0.91 -9.94
N THR A 7 -19.46 -0.88 -11.04
CA THR A 7 -19.06 -2.08 -11.76
C THR A 7 -17.62 -2.44 -11.39
N ALA A 8 -17.49 -3.34 -10.43
CA ALA A 8 -16.25 -3.99 -10.06
C ALA A 8 -15.79 -4.90 -11.20
N HIS A 9 -14.89 -4.42 -12.07
CA HIS A 9 -14.15 -5.30 -12.97
C HIS A 9 -13.10 -6.08 -12.16
N GLN A 10 -13.56 -7.21 -11.65
CA GLN A 10 -12.75 -8.29 -11.08
C GLN A 10 -11.87 -8.93 -12.16
N ARG A 11 -10.55 -8.97 -11.91
CA ARG A 11 -9.66 -10.07 -12.31
C ARG A 11 -8.59 -10.25 -11.24
N PRO A 12 -8.74 -11.18 -10.28
CA PRO A 12 -7.64 -11.60 -9.43
C PRO A 12 -6.86 -12.75 -10.10
N VAL A 13 -5.70 -13.11 -9.51
CA VAL A 13 -4.97 -14.38 -9.72
C VAL A 13 -3.91 -14.43 -10.84
N ALA A 14 -3.00 -13.44 -10.91
CA ALA A 14 -1.70 -13.65 -11.57
C ALA A 14 -0.51 -12.93 -10.90
N ALA A 15 -0.74 -12.19 -9.81
CA ALA A 15 0.28 -11.35 -9.16
C ALA A 15 1.23 -12.13 -8.24
N VAL A 16 0.74 -13.21 -7.60
CA VAL A 16 1.47 -13.97 -6.58
C VAL A 16 2.75 -14.64 -7.10
N PRO A 17 2.76 -15.27 -8.30
CA PRO A 17 3.97 -15.92 -8.82
C PRO A 17 5.06 -14.92 -9.21
N ALA A 18 4.68 -13.78 -9.78
CA ALA A 18 5.64 -12.76 -10.24
C ALA A 18 6.38 -12.09 -9.08
N ILE A 19 5.69 -11.88 -7.96
CA ILE A 19 6.28 -11.34 -6.73
C ILE A 19 7.22 -12.36 -6.10
N ALA A 20 6.82 -13.63 -6.03
CA ALA A 20 7.66 -14.70 -5.51
C ALA A 20 8.91 -14.93 -6.38
N ALA A 21 8.78 -14.87 -7.70
CA ALA A 21 9.91 -14.98 -8.63
C ALA A 21 10.90 -13.82 -8.51
N PHE A 22 10.42 -12.58 -8.48
CA PHE A 22 11.27 -11.40 -8.26
C PHE A 22 11.98 -11.45 -6.91
N ALA A 23 11.26 -11.88 -5.87
CA ALA A 23 11.78 -12.03 -4.53
C ALA A 23 12.93 -13.06 -4.47
N ALA A 24 12.73 -14.23 -5.09
CA ALA A 24 13.74 -15.26 -5.19
C ALA A 24 14.97 -14.82 -6.00
N GLU A 25 14.77 -14.16 -7.13
CA GLU A 25 15.83 -13.73 -8.04
C GLU A 25 16.74 -12.64 -7.44
N ARG A 26 16.18 -11.72 -6.65
CA ARG A 26 16.90 -10.53 -6.18
C ARG A 26 17.41 -10.61 -4.73
N TYR A 27 16.79 -11.45 -3.91
CA TYR A 27 17.12 -11.56 -2.48
C TYR A 27 17.72 -12.92 -2.09
N GLY A 28 17.72 -13.93 -2.97
CA GLY A 28 18.29 -15.26 -2.69
C GLY A 28 17.65 -15.91 -1.45
N ASP A 29 18.45 -16.63 -0.65
CA ASP A 29 18.03 -17.24 0.62
C ASP A 29 17.74 -16.25 1.76
N ARG A 30 17.78 -14.93 1.50
CA ARG A 30 17.31 -13.94 2.48
C ARG A 30 15.81 -14.06 2.57
N VAL A 31 15.36 -14.76 3.60
CA VAL A 31 13.97 -14.91 4.05
C VAL A 31 13.22 -13.60 3.79
N LEU A 32 12.42 -13.58 2.72
CA LEU A 32 11.40 -12.55 2.63
C LEU A 32 10.47 -12.77 3.83
N PRO A 33 10.16 -11.73 4.62
CA PRO A 33 9.05 -11.86 5.56
C PRO A 33 7.83 -12.30 4.74
N PRO A 34 7.00 -13.23 5.24
CA PRO A 34 5.96 -13.87 4.46
C PRO A 34 5.04 -12.79 3.86
N LEU A 35 5.20 -12.59 2.56
CA LEU A 35 4.50 -11.57 1.78
C LEU A 35 2.97 -11.75 1.62
N PRO A 36 2.28 -12.78 2.15
CA PRO A 36 0.82 -12.74 2.22
C PRO A 36 0.24 -12.29 3.58
N ALA A 37 0.99 -12.26 4.69
CA ALA A 37 0.41 -11.92 6.00
C ALA A 37 0.20 -10.42 6.21
N ASP A 38 1.12 -9.61 5.67
CA ASP A 38 1.14 -8.16 5.87
C ASP A 38 0.33 -7.40 4.82
N LEU A 39 -0.18 -8.07 3.79
CA LEU A 39 -0.93 -7.47 2.70
C LEU A 39 -2.41 -7.84 2.79
N THR A 40 -3.27 -6.85 2.57
CA THR A 40 -4.70 -7.07 2.47
C THR A 40 -5.07 -7.65 1.10
N ARG A 41 -6.25 -8.29 1.00
CA ARG A 41 -6.79 -8.80 -0.27
C ARG A 41 -6.81 -7.75 -1.39
N TRP A 42 -7.02 -6.48 -1.03
CA TRP A 42 -7.08 -5.37 -1.98
C TRP A 42 -5.71 -4.99 -2.53
N GLU A 43 -4.70 -5.01 -1.66
CA GLU A 43 -3.32 -4.76 -2.04
C GLU A 43 -2.81 -5.88 -2.96
N LEU A 44 -3.09 -7.14 -2.62
CA LEU A 44 -2.77 -8.29 -3.47
C LEU A 44 -3.43 -8.19 -4.86
N GLY A 45 -4.69 -7.75 -4.92
CA GLY A 45 -5.40 -7.53 -6.19
C GLY A 45 -4.79 -6.41 -7.05
N SER A 46 -4.09 -5.45 -6.43
CA SER A 46 -3.45 -4.33 -7.13
C SER A 46 -2.05 -4.64 -7.69
N LEU A 47 -1.45 -5.76 -7.30
CA LEU A 47 -0.06 -6.12 -7.61
C LEU A 47 0.13 -6.78 -9.00
N GLY A 48 -0.63 -6.33 -10.00
CA GLY A 48 -0.49 -6.82 -11.38
C GLY A 48 0.60 -6.10 -12.18
N GLY A 49 1.13 -6.80 -13.19
CA GLY A 49 1.96 -6.23 -14.25
C GLY A 49 3.45 -6.08 -13.92
N ARG A 50 4.21 -5.49 -14.86
CA ARG A 50 5.68 -5.42 -14.81
C ARG A 50 6.27 -4.61 -13.65
N ARG A 51 5.45 -3.77 -13.01
CA ARG A 51 5.85 -2.91 -11.87
C ARG A 51 5.32 -3.42 -10.52
N ALA A 52 4.88 -4.69 -10.46
CA ALA A 52 4.40 -5.29 -9.21
C ALA A 52 5.41 -5.19 -8.05
N PRO A 53 6.73 -5.41 -8.27
CA PRO A 53 7.71 -5.31 -7.18
C PRO A 53 7.85 -3.89 -6.61
N GLU A 54 7.87 -2.86 -7.46
CA GLU A 54 7.97 -1.47 -7.03
C GLU A 54 6.70 -1.02 -6.30
N ARG A 55 5.53 -1.47 -6.76
CA ARG A 55 4.26 -1.22 -6.06
C ARG A 55 4.26 -1.87 -4.68
N LEU A 56 4.72 -3.11 -4.59
CA LEU A 56 4.82 -3.81 -3.32
C LEU A 56 5.78 -3.10 -2.35
N ALA A 57 6.97 -2.73 -2.82
CA ALA A 57 7.95 -2.00 -2.02
C ALA A 57 7.37 -0.67 -1.50
N ALA A 58 6.62 0.05 -2.34
CA ALA A 58 5.95 1.29 -1.93
C ALA A 58 4.85 1.06 -0.88
N ILE A 59 4.06 -0.02 -0.99
CA ILE A 59 3.04 -0.37 0.01
C ILE A 59 3.70 -0.69 1.36
N LEU A 60 4.75 -1.51 1.37
CA LEU A 60 5.47 -1.85 2.60
C LEU A 60 6.14 -0.62 3.24
N ALA A 61 6.71 0.27 2.43
CA ALA A 61 7.23 1.55 2.90
C ALA A 61 6.14 2.41 3.56
N ALA A 62 4.95 2.46 2.96
CA ALA A 62 3.81 3.19 3.50
C ALA A 62 3.34 2.62 4.83
N LYS A 63 3.16 1.29 4.92
CA LYS A 63 2.75 0.63 6.17
C LYS A 63 3.75 0.89 7.29
N ARG A 64 5.05 0.84 7.00
CA ARG A 64 6.10 1.21 7.97
C ARG A 64 6.00 2.67 8.41
N ALA A 65 5.76 3.59 7.47
CA ALA A 65 5.60 5.01 7.79
C ALA A 65 4.37 5.26 8.69
N VAL A 66 3.23 4.63 8.40
CA VAL A 66 2.03 4.71 9.24
C VAL A 66 2.29 4.11 10.63
N ARG A 67 2.94 2.94 10.71
CA ARG A 67 3.26 2.31 12.01
C ARG A 67 4.15 3.19 12.89
N ARG A 68 5.06 3.98 12.30
CA ARG A 68 5.87 4.96 13.06
C ARG A 68 5.03 6.07 13.70
N LEU A 69 3.88 6.40 13.13
CA LEU A 69 2.98 7.42 13.69
C LEU A 69 2.08 6.87 14.81
N PHE A 70 1.66 5.61 14.73
CA PHE A 70 0.64 5.05 15.63
C PHE A 70 1.13 3.95 16.57
N GLY A 71 2.37 3.45 16.42
CA GLY A 71 3.02 2.48 17.30
C GLY A 71 2.46 1.05 17.23
N ASP A 72 1.16 0.92 17.47
CA ASP A 72 0.50 -0.33 17.85
C ASP A 72 -0.30 -0.97 16.70
N LEU A 73 -0.19 -0.40 15.50
CA LEU A 73 -0.90 -0.91 14.33
C LEU A 73 -0.18 -2.12 13.74
N GLU A 74 -0.93 -3.20 13.57
CA GLU A 74 -0.50 -4.35 12.78
C GLU A 74 -0.53 -3.99 11.28
N PRO A 75 0.35 -4.56 10.44
CA PRO A 75 0.34 -4.28 8.99
C PRO A 75 -1.01 -4.53 8.31
N ARG A 76 -1.76 -5.54 8.77
CA ARG A 76 -3.11 -5.88 8.30
C ARG A 76 -4.18 -4.83 8.64
N ASP A 77 -3.94 -4.01 9.67
CA ASP A 77 -4.84 -2.91 10.03
C ASP A 77 -4.70 -1.73 9.08
N ILE A 78 -3.68 -1.73 8.23
CA ILE A 78 -3.33 -0.63 7.35
C ILE A 78 -3.59 -1.05 5.91
N GLU A 79 -4.44 -0.32 5.21
CA GLU A 79 -4.81 -0.56 3.81
C GLU A 79 -4.35 0.61 2.94
N ILE A 80 -3.51 0.32 1.96
CA ILE A 80 -3.06 1.28 0.95
C ILE A 80 -3.79 1.00 -0.36
N LEU A 81 -4.79 1.82 -0.68
CA LEU A 81 -5.54 1.70 -1.92
C LEU A 81 -4.96 2.63 -2.98
N ARG A 82 -4.62 2.07 -4.15
CA ARG A 82 -4.15 2.85 -5.30
C ARG A 82 -5.05 2.59 -6.49
N ARG A 83 -5.61 3.66 -7.04
CA ARG A 83 -6.18 3.63 -8.39
C ARG A 83 -5.12 4.17 -9.36
N GLU A 84 -5.18 3.70 -10.60
CA GLU A 84 -4.34 4.25 -11.66
C GLU A 84 -4.61 5.75 -11.83
N ASN A 85 -3.53 6.53 -11.92
CA ASN A 85 -3.56 7.99 -12.03
C ASN A 85 -4.29 8.74 -10.89
N SER A 86 -4.47 8.13 -9.72
CA SER A 86 -5.02 8.80 -8.55
C SER A 86 -4.00 8.98 -7.45
N ALA A 87 -4.25 9.93 -6.55
CA ALA A 87 -3.59 9.95 -5.25
C ALA A 87 -3.87 8.63 -4.50
N PRO A 88 -2.90 8.11 -3.74
CA PRO A 88 -3.10 6.92 -2.92
C PRO A 88 -4.02 7.25 -1.74
N LEU A 89 -4.92 6.33 -1.42
CA LEU A 89 -5.81 6.42 -0.27
C LEU A 89 -5.32 5.50 0.84
N LEU A 90 -5.39 5.98 2.08
CA LEU A 90 -5.04 5.23 3.27
C LEU A 90 -6.30 4.95 4.09
N ARG A 91 -6.50 3.69 4.46
CA ARG A 91 -7.51 3.27 5.45
C ARG A 91 -6.83 2.58 6.61
N ILE A 92 -7.35 2.82 7.81
CA ILE A 92 -6.91 2.17 9.05
C ILE A 92 -8.13 1.44 9.64
N ARG A 93 -7.98 0.13 9.86
CA ARG A 93 -9.03 -0.78 10.36
C ARG A 93 -10.35 -0.64 9.56
N GLY A 94 -10.23 -0.51 8.24
CA GLY A 94 -11.37 -0.35 7.33
C GLY A 94 -11.96 1.06 7.23
N SER A 95 -11.50 2.04 8.02
CA SER A 95 -11.98 3.43 7.95
C SER A 95 -11.01 4.30 7.16
N ALA A 96 -11.52 5.26 6.38
CA ALA A 96 -10.67 6.25 5.72
C ALA A 96 -9.87 7.04 6.77
N SER A 97 -8.55 7.09 6.63
CA SER A 97 -7.72 7.88 7.52
C SER A 97 -7.72 9.33 7.04
N GLY A 98 -7.92 10.30 7.94
CA GLY A 98 -7.76 11.73 7.63
C GLY A 98 -6.30 12.16 7.38
N LEU A 99 -5.43 11.23 6.99
CA LEU A 99 -4.00 11.42 6.78
C LEU A 99 -3.71 11.61 5.30
N SER A 100 -2.67 12.39 4.98
CA SER A 100 -2.15 12.47 3.62
C SER A 100 -1.01 11.47 3.43
N LEU A 101 -1.02 10.80 2.28
CA LEU A 101 -0.03 9.80 1.89
C LEU A 101 0.58 10.15 0.53
N SER A 102 1.90 10.07 0.42
CA SER A 102 2.63 10.16 -0.84
C SER A 102 3.59 8.98 -0.99
N LEU A 103 3.67 8.44 -2.21
CA LEU A 103 4.48 7.27 -2.54
C LEU A 103 5.34 7.57 -3.77
N SER A 104 6.62 7.23 -3.69
CA SER A 104 7.55 7.29 -4.82
C SER A 104 8.39 6.02 -4.87
N HIS A 105 8.74 5.59 -6.08
CA HIS A 105 9.62 4.44 -6.28
C HIS A 105 10.45 4.61 -7.55
N GLY A 106 11.71 4.19 -7.50
CA GLY A 106 12.66 4.31 -8.61
C GLY A 106 14.05 3.85 -8.19
N GLY A 107 14.88 3.44 -9.16
CA GLY A 107 16.28 3.07 -8.88
C GLY A 107 16.47 1.92 -7.87
N GLY A 108 15.49 1.02 -7.75
CA GLY A 108 15.53 -0.06 -6.75
C GLY A 108 15.10 0.34 -5.34
N LEU A 109 14.59 1.55 -5.15
CA LEU A 109 14.14 2.09 -3.86
C LEU A 109 12.66 2.48 -3.90
N ALA A 110 12.01 2.45 -2.73
CA ALA A 110 10.67 2.96 -2.52
C ALA A 110 10.61 3.81 -1.26
N VAL A 111 9.92 4.95 -1.35
CA VAL A 111 9.79 5.95 -0.29
C VAL A 111 8.31 6.24 -0.09
N ALA A 112 7.91 6.37 1.17
CA ALA A 112 6.56 6.79 1.55
C ALA A 112 6.63 7.89 2.60
N ALA A 113 5.79 8.91 2.44
CA ALA A 113 5.60 9.99 3.40
C ALA A 113 4.15 10.00 3.86
N VAL A 114 3.94 10.11 5.18
CA VAL A 114 2.62 10.16 5.81
C VAL A 114 2.58 11.39 6.69
N LEU A 115 1.52 12.19 6.53
CA LEU A 115 1.29 13.39 7.32
C LEU A 115 -0.03 13.26 8.07
N ALA A 116 0.02 13.52 9.37
CA ALA A 116 -1.16 13.75 10.18
C ALA A 116 -1.51 15.24 10.13
N HIS A 117 -2.71 15.54 9.65
CA HIS A 117 -3.26 16.88 9.77
C HIS A 117 -3.77 17.03 11.20
N GLY A 118 -2.94 17.56 12.09
CA GLY A 118 -3.48 18.25 13.26
C GLY A 118 -4.14 19.54 12.79
N GLU A 119 -5.28 19.93 13.35
CA GLU A 119 -5.57 21.36 13.38
C GLU A 119 -4.35 22.01 14.04
N ALA A 120 -3.58 22.80 13.28
CA ALA A 120 -2.69 23.73 13.91
C ALA A 120 -3.58 24.59 14.82
N PRO A 121 -3.30 24.72 16.13
CA PRO A 121 -4.03 25.69 16.92
C PRO A 121 -3.80 27.03 16.23
N CYS A 122 -4.88 27.63 15.70
CA CYS A 122 -4.85 29.05 15.36
C CYS A 122 -4.34 29.75 16.61
N ALA A 123 -3.14 30.33 16.54
CA ALA A 123 -2.65 31.22 17.57
C ALA A 123 -3.72 32.32 17.71
N ARG A 124 -4.44 32.28 18.83
CA ARG A 124 -5.42 33.31 19.19
C ARG A 124 -4.70 34.59 19.59
#